data_AF-A0AA50JQ54-F1
#
_entry.id   AF-A0AA50JQ54-F1
#
_cell.length_a   1.000
_cell.length_b   1.000
_cell.length_c   1.000
_cell.angle_alpha   90.00
_cell.angle_beta   90.00
_cell.angle_gamma   90.00
#
_symmetry.space_group_name_H-M   'P 1'
#
loop_
_entity.id
_entity.type
_entity.pdbx_description
1 polymer ?
#
loop_
_entity_poly.entity_id
_entity_poly.type
_entity_poly.pdbx_seq_one_letter_code
_entity_poly.pdbx_strand_id
1 'polypeptide(L)' 'GSISLPTSTAQSGPQGPCAKDLVYLESSPGFCEKNPRLGIPGTHGRACNDTSLGVDGCDLMCCGRGYRTETMFVVERC' A
#
# COMPACT_ATOMS: atom_id res chain seq x y z
N GLY A 1 38.58 -23.48 4.39
CA GLY A 1 38.25 -22.26 5.13
C GLY A 1 36.77 -22.00 4.96
N SER A 2 36.00 -22.09 6.03
CA SER A 2 34.58 -21.76 6.06
C SER A 2 34.41 -20.24 5.99
N ILE A 3 33.84 -19.74 4.90
CA ILE A 3 33.39 -18.35 4.80
C ILE A 3 32.09 -18.27 5.59
N SER A 4 32.19 -17.83 6.84
CA SER A 4 31.03 -17.45 7.62
C SER A 4 30.42 -16.20 6.98
N LEU A 5 29.19 -16.31 6.47
CA LEU A 5 28.35 -15.17 6.13
C LEU A 5 28.26 -14.26 7.37
N PRO A 6 28.30 -12.91 7.24
CA PRO A 6 27.90 -12.07 8.34
C PRO A 6 26.41 -12.33 8.55
N THR A 7 26.10 -13.08 9.61
CA THR A 7 24.76 -13.22 10.14
C THR A 7 24.24 -11.80 10.33
N SER A 8 23.30 -11.37 9.49
CA SER A 8 22.62 -10.07 9.62
C SER A 8 21.65 -10.16 10.80
N THR A 9 22.21 -10.36 11.99
CA THR A 9 21.52 -10.25 13.26
C THR A 9 21.87 -8.88 13.83
N ALA A 10 21.12 -7.86 13.43
CA ALA A 10 21.09 -6.56 14.09
C ALA A 10 19.62 -6.26 14.41
N GLN A 11 19.14 -6.81 15.53
CA GLN A 11 19.00 -6.10 16.80
C GLN A 11 17.91 -5.02 16.74
N SER A 12 16.80 -5.41 17.35
CA SER A 12 15.71 -4.63 17.91
C SER A 12 16.18 -3.41 18.73
N GLY A 13 16.42 -2.27 18.07
CA GLY A 13 16.69 -0.94 18.65
C GLY A 13 16.86 0.12 17.54
N PRO A 14 16.63 1.43 17.79
CA PRO A 14 16.60 2.42 16.70
C PRO A 14 18.01 2.70 16.20
N GLN A 15 18.36 2.13 15.04
CA GLN A 15 19.42 2.66 14.20
C GLN A 15 18.94 4.04 13.70
N GLY A 16 19.72 5.09 13.95
CA GLY A 16 19.41 6.44 13.45
C GLY A 16 19.34 6.45 11.92
N PRO A 17 18.53 7.34 11.32
CA PRO A 17 18.37 7.39 9.87
C PRO A 17 19.69 7.74 9.19
N CYS A 18 20.04 7.02 8.14
CA CYS A 18 21.16 7.37 7.28
C CYS A 18 20.77 8.53 6.33
N ALA A 19 21.74 9.17 5.68
CA ALA A 19 21.50 10.33 4.81
C ALA A 19 20.57 10.06 3.60
N LYS A 20 20.25 8.79 3.33
CA LYS A 20 19.33 8.37 2.25
C LYS A 20 17.98 7.88 2.77
N ASP A 21 17.76 7.84 4.07
CA ASP A 21 16.51 7.36 4.65
C ASP A 21 15.44 8.45 4.67
N LEU A 22 14.21 8.07 4.32
CA LEU A 22 13.06 8.96 4.45
C LEU A 22 12.49 8.84 5.85
N VAL A 23 12.56 9.93 6.62
CA VAL A 23 11.94 10.03 7.94
C VAL A 23 10.62 10.78 7.86
N TYR A 24 9.63 10.28 8.60
CA TYR A 24 8.32 10.89 8.75
C TYR A 24 8.10 11.24 10.22
N LEU A 25 7.50 12.41 10.48
CA LEU A 25 7.22 12.88 11.85
C LEU A 25 5.86 12.38 12.36
N GLU A 26 4.90 12.18 11.46
CA GLU A 26 3.53 11.79 11.78
C GLU A 26 3.15 10.53 11.03
N SER A 27 2.31 9.70 11.65
CA SER A 27 1.75 8.50 11.03
C SER A 27 0.82 8.87 9.87
N SER A 28 0.82 8.05 8.82
CA SER A 28 -0.08 8.23 7.69
C SER A 28 -1.55 8.17 8.13
N PRO A 29 -2.40 9.14 7.71
CA PRO A 29 -3.83 9.10 7.99
C PRO A 29 -4.50 7.96 7.21
N GLY A 30 -5.73 7.60 7.61
CA GLY A 30 -6.54 6.66 6.86
C GLY A 30 -7.00 7.24 5.51
N PHE A 31 -6.67 6.57 4.41
CA PHE A 31 -7.07 7.00 3.06
C PHE A 31 -8.38 6.37 2.56
N CYS A 32 -8.97 5.48 3.36
CA CYS A 32 -10.19 4.75 3.05
C CYS A 32 -11.40 5.68 2.86
N GLU A 33 -11.60 6.62 3.78
CA GLU A 33 -12.73 7.54 3.79
C GLU A 33 -12.36 8.92 3.27
N LYS A 34 -13.35 9.62 2.76
CA LYS A 34 -13.18 11.00 2.31
C LYS A 34 -12.97 11.91 3.52
N ASN A 35 -11.80 12.54 3.58
CA ASN A 35 -11.50 13.55 4.58
C ASN A 35 -11.06 14.86 3.89
N PRO A 36 -11.99 15.82 3.67
CA PRO A 36 -11.69 17.06 2.97
C PRO A 36 -10.71 17.96 3.73
N ARG A 37 -10.59 17.80 5.06
CA ARG A 37 -9.66 18.60 5.87
C ARG A 37 -8.19 18.23 5.59
N LEU A 38 -7.95 16.98 5.23
CA LEU A 38 -6.62 16.46 4.88
C LEU A 38 -6.43 16.31 3.36
N GLY A 39 -7.41 16.76 2.55
CA GLY A 39 -7.39 16.58 1.09
C GLY A 39 -7.51 15.13 0.63
N ILE A 40 -8.00 14.23 1.49
CA ILE A 40 -8.13 12.80 1.20
C ILE A 40 -9.47 12.57 0.48
N PRO A 41 -9.48 12.12 -0.78
CA PRO A 41 -10.72 11.88 -1.52
C PRO A 41 -11.46 10.61 -1.07
N GLY A 42 -10.76 9.66 -0.43
CA GLY A 42 -11.26 8.32 -0.15
C GLY A 42 -10.97 7.32 -1.28
N THR A 43 -11.28 6.04 -1.05
CA THR A 43 -11.13 4.96 -2.05
C THR A 43 -12.44 4.53 -2.70
N HIS A 44 -13.54 5.20 -2.38
CA HIS A 44 -14.87 4.90 -2.93
C HIS A 44 -14.90 5.14 -4.45
N GLY A 45 -15.41 4.15 -5.19
CA GLY A 45 -15.56 4.24 -6.66
C GLY A 45 -14.25 4.07 -7.45
N ARG A 46 -13.16 3.62 -6.80
CA ARG A 46 -11.94 3.23 -7.51
C ARG A 46 -12.11 1.84 -8.10
N ALA A 47 -11.63 1.66 -9.33
CA ALA A 47 -11.44 0.33 -9.89
C ALA A 47 -10.36 -0.40 -9.07
N CYS A 48 -10.65 -1.65 -8.74
CA CYS A 48 -9.75 -2.55 -8.06
C CYS A 48 -9.78 -3.90 -8.78
N ASN A 49 -8.73 -4.70 -8.60
CA ASN A 49 -8.66 -6.03 -9.17
C ASN A 49 -9.05 -7.05 -8.10
N ASP A 50 -10.12 -7.81 -8.35
CA ASP A 50 -10.62 -8.83 -7.42
C ASP A 50 -9.71 -10.06 -7.35
N THR A 51 -8.96 -10.35 -8.41
CA THR A 51 -7.96 -11.43 -8.44
C THR A 51 -6.64 -11.07 -7.77
N SER A 52 -6.42 -9.79 -7.42
CA SER A 52 -5.18 -9.33 -6.78
C SER A 52 -5.31 -9.36 -5.26
N LEU A 53 -4.32 -9.95 -4.59
CA LEU A 53 -4.21 -9.96 -3.13
C LEU A 53 -3.32 -8.80 -2.60
N GLY A 54 -2.81 -7.95 -3.49
CA GLY A 54 -1.88 -6.86 -3.17
C GLY A 54 -2.56 -5.52 -2.89
N VAL A 55 -1.80 -4.43 -3.02
CA VAL A 55 -2.31 -3.05 -2.87
C VAL A 55 -3.38 -2.68 -3.91
N ASP A 56 -3.42 -3.38 -5.04
CA ASP A 56 -4.47 -3.24 -6.06
C ASP A 56 -5.69 -4.13 -5.80
N GLY A 57 -5.60 -4.98 -4.78
CA GLY A 57 -6.66 -5.89 -4.37
C GLY A 57 -7.85 -5.13 -3.82
N CYS A 58 -9.05 -5.54 -4.20
CA CYS A 58 -10.27 -4.90 -3.73
C CYS A 58 -10.42 -4.96 -2.20
N ASP A 59 -9.87 -5.96 -1.51
CA ASP A 59 -9.92 -6.04 -0.05
C ASP A 59 -9.15 -4.89 0.62
N LEU A 60 -7.98 -4.55 0.08
CA LEU A 60 -7.14 -3.45 0.59
C LEU A 60 -7.64 -2.09 0.11
N MET A 61 -8.02 -1.98 -1.17
CA MET A 61 -8.51 -0.74 -1.77
C MET A 61 -9.89 -0.34 -1.22
N CYS A 62 -10.80 -1.29 -1.03
CA CYS A 62 -12.13 -1.01 -0.48
C CYS A 62 -12.15 -1.09 1.06
N CYS A 63 -11.01 -1.36 1.69
CA CYS A 63 -10.84 -1.43 3.14
C CYS A 63 -11.83 -2.41 3.81
N GLY A 64 -12.03 -3.58 3.19
CA GLY A 64 -12.94 -4.63 3.69
C GLY A 64 -14.44 -4.31 3.61
N ARG A 65 -14.86 -3.20 2.98
CA ARG A 65 -16.28 -2.81 2.86
C ARG A 65 -17.06 -3.58 1.78
N GLY A 66 -16.40 -4.52 1.10
CA GLY A 66 -16.91 -5.19 -0.09
C GLY A 66 -16.74 -4.34 -1.35
N TYR A 67 -16.87 -5.00 -2.50
CA TYR A 67 -16.73 -4.40 -3.82
C TYR A 67 -17.76 -4.98 -4.77
N ARG A 68 -18.05 -4.26 -5.86
CA ARG A 68 -18.93 -4.72 -6.93
C ARG A 68 -18.08 -4.95 -8.16
N THR A 69 -18.11 -6.17 -8.66
CA THR A 69 -17.45 -6.52 -9.93
C THR A 69 -18.41 -6.23 -11.07
N GLU A 70 -17.95 -5.45 -12.06
CA GLU A 70 -18.66 -5.21 -13.32
C GLU A 70 -17.78 -5.60 -14.49
N THR A 71 -18.31 -6.40 -15.40
CA THR A 71 -17.63 -6.77 -16.65
C THR A 71 -17.96 -5.73 -17.73
N MET A 72 -16.93 -5.07 -18.26
CA MET A 72 -17.07 -4.09 -19.34
C MET A 72 -16.38 -4.59 -20.62
N PHE A 73 -17.02 -4.35 -21.77
CA PHE A 73 -16.40 -4.60 -23.08
C PHE A 73 -15.52 -3.40 -23.45
N VAL A 74 -14.21 -3.61 -23.49
CA VAL A 74 -13.24 -2.58 -23.89
C VAL A 74 -12.89 -2.82 -25.36
N VAL A 75 -13.12 -1.81 -26.21
CA VAL A 75 -12.68 -1.84 -27.62
C VAL A 75 -11.31 -1.19 -27.68
N GLU A 76 -10.28 -2.01 -27.85
CA GLU A 76 -8.90 -1.54 -28.08
C GLU A 76 -8.62 -1.44 -29.58
N ARG A 77 -7.71 -0.54 -29.96
CA ARG A 77 -7.24 -0.45 -31.34
C ARG A 77 -6.28 -1.61 -31.59
N CYS A 78 -6.73 -2.60 -32.36
CA CYS A 78 -5.92 -3.69 -32.86
C CYS A 78 -5.12 -3.26 -34.10
#